data_AF-A0A852VHZ3-F1
#
_entry.id   AF-A0A852VHZ3-F1
#
_cell.length_a   1.000
_cell.length_b   1.000
_cell.length_c   1.000
_cell.angle_alpha   90.00
_cell.angle_beta   90.00
_cell.angle_gamma   90.00
#
_symmetry.space_group_name_H-M   'P 1'
#
loop_
_entity.id
_entity.type
_entity.pdbx_description
1 polymer ?
#
loop_
_entity_poly.entity_id
_entity_poly.type
_entity_poly.pdbx_seq_one_letter_code
_entity_poly.pdbx_strand_id
1 'polypeptide(L)'
;MLSDILASERARITLGQRIGLVLRRHRRECRHSQRDTAQELGWSRSALARAEVDASALALHKIEVLLSLTGHRLAIVPDTGATASSLGEDDDLAWGVPDLIARDAGGRRLPAASTVRFRPSTERLVDGRSIGHESPWVWTHPE
;
A
#
# COMPACT_ATOMS: atom_id res chain seq x y z
N MET A 1 -6.39 -11.94 -35.52
CA MET A 1 -6.83 -10.54 -35.77
C MET A 1 -7.54 -9.93 -34.56
N LEU A 2 -8.76 -10.36 -34.17
CA LEU A 2 -9.42 -9.84 -32.96
C LEU A 2 -8.65 -10.18 -31.66
N SER A 3 -8.08 -11.38 -31.59
CA SER A 3 -7.19 -11.80 -30.49
C SER A 3 -6.01 -10.84 -30.30
N ASP A 4 -5.39 -10.43 -31.40
CA ASP A 4 -4.16 -9.65 -31.43
C ASP A 4 -4.45 -8.19 -31.07
N ILE A 5 -5.59 -7.66 -31.54
CA ILE A 5 -6.13 -6.35 -31.13
C ILE A 5 -6.41 -6.35 -29.63
N LEU A 6 -7.11 -7.37 -29.10
CA LEU A 6 -7.41 -7.47 -27.67
C LEU A 6 -6.15 -7.59 -26.81
N ALA A 7 -5.15 -8.35 -27.26
CA ALA A 7 -3.86 -8.46 -26.57
C ALA A 7 -3.13 -7.11 -26.53
N SER A 8 -3.12 -6.39 -27.66
CA SER A 8 -2.53 -5.05 -27.76
C SER A 8 -3.23 -4.04 -26.86
N GLU A 9 -4.56 -4.03 -26.83
CA GLU A 9 -5.33 -3.17 -25.92
C GLU A 9 -5.05 -3.49 -24.46
N ARG A 10 -5.05 -4.78 -24.07
CA ARG A 10 -4.74 -5.21 -22.69
C ARG A 10 -3.37 -4.77 -22.23
N ALA A 11 -2.38 -4.80 -23.12
CA ALA A 11 -1.01 -4.35 -22.83
C ALA A 11 -0.93 -2.84 -22.58
N ARG A 12 -1.83 -2.04 -23.13
CA ARG A 12 -1.89 -0.58 -22.94
C ARG A 12 -2.69 -0.13 -21.71
N ILE A 13 -3.45 -1.03 -21.07
CA ILE A 13 -4.29 -0.67 -19.93
C ILE A 13 -3.41 -0.27 -18.74
N THR A 14 -3.58 0.98 -18.29
CA THR A 14 -2.92 1.51 -17.10
C THR A 14 -3.56 0.96 -15.82
N LEU A 15 -2.87 1.09 -14.68
CA LEU A 15 -3.43 0.67 -13.39
C LEU A 15 -4.75 1.41 -13.06
N GLY A 16 -4.81 2.72 -13.30
CA GLY A 16 -6.02 3.52 -13.06
C GLY A 16 -7.21 3.08 -13.91
N GLN A 17 -6.98 2.68 -15.17
CA GLN A 17 -8.01 2.09 -16.02
C GLN A 17 -8.44 0.71 -15.53
N ARG A 18 -7.51 -0.14 -15.06
CA ARG A 18 -7.86 -1.45 -14.46
C ARG A 18 -8.77 -1.28 -13.25
N ILE A 19 -8.47 -0.33 -12.37
CA ILE A 19 -9.31 -0.01 -11.21
C ILE A 19 -10.71 0.44 -11.67
N GLY A 20 -10.80 1.31 -12.68
CA GLY A 20 -12.08 1.71 -13.27
C GLY A 20 -12.88 0.52 -13.83
N LEU A 21 -12.22 -0.43 -14.48
CA LEU A 21 -12.85 -1.67 -14.98
C LEU A 21 -13.37 -2.56 -13.84
N VAL A 22 -12.63 -2.69 -12.74
CA VAL A 22 -13.05 -3.43 -11.53
C VAL A 22 -14.32 -2.80 -10.95
N LEU A 23 -14.34 -1.47 -10.81
CA LEU A 23 -15.50 -0.74 -10.30
C LEU A 23 -16.73 -0.93 -11.20
N ARG A 24 -16.56 -0.82 -12.53
CA ARG A 24 -17.64 -1.06 -13.50
C ARG A 24 -18.13 -2.50 -13.46
N ARG A 25 -17.25 -3.48 -13.20
CA ARG A 25 -17.61 -4.89 -13.04
C ARG A 25 -18.47 -5.09 -11.80
N HIS A 26 -18.00 -4.62 -10.64
CA HIS A 26 -18.73 -4.68 -9.38
C HIS A 26 -20.12 -4.07 -9.51
N ARG A 27 -20.24 -2.87 -10.11
CA ARG A 27 -21.53 -2.23 -10.38
C ARG A 27 -22.50 -3.08 -11.19
N ARG A 28 -22.00 -3.78 -12.23
CA ARG A 28 -22.84 -4.68 -13.06
C ARG A 28 -23.30 -5.89 -12.26
N GLU A 29 -22.42 -6.46 -11.44
CA GLU A 29 -22.71 -7.62 -10.59
C GLU A 29 -23.76 -7.27 -9.52
N CYS A 30 -23.64 -6.10 -8.89
CA CYS A 30 -24.60 -5.59 -7.90
C CYS A 30 -25.85 -4.92 -8.51
N ARG A 31 -25.90 -4.75 -9.84
CA ARG A 31 -26.96 -4.01 -10.57
C ARG A 31 -27.17 -2.57 -10.05
N HIS A 32 -26.11 -1.94 -9.55
CA HIS A 32 -26.16 -0.58 -9.03
C HIS A 32 -26.11 0.47 -10.15
N SER A 33 -26.95 1.50 -10.04
CA SER A 33 -26.78 2.70 -10.83
C SER A 33 -25.50 3.44 -10.39
N GLN A 34 -25.05 4.39 -11.21
CA GLN A 34 -23.92 5.24 -10.84
C GLN A 34 -24.22 6.06 -9.57
N ARG A 35 -25.50 6.39 -9.33
CA ARG A 35 -25.89 7.15 -8.16
C ARG A 35 -25.78 6.30 -6.89
N ASP A 36 -26.20 5.04 -6.95
CA ASP A 36 -26.22 4.14 -5.80
C ASP A 36 -24.79 3.87 -5.29
N THR A 37 -23.88 3.52 -6.20
CA THR A 37 -22.46 3.30 -5.84
C THR A 37 -21.77 4.58 -5.39
N ALA A 38 -22.12 5.73 -5.97
CA ALA A 38 -21.56 7.00 -5.52
C ALA A 38 -22.01 7.31 -4.09
N GLN A 39 -23.28 7.04 -3.76
CA GLN A 39 -23.80 7.20 -2.42
C GLN A 39 -23.13 6.24 -1.43
N GLU A 40 -22.94 4.98 -1.81
CA GLU A 40 -22.25 3.95 -1.01
C GLU A 40 -20.81 4.34 -0.69
N LEU A 41 -20.09 4.92 -1.66
CA LEU A 41 -18.72 5.44 -1.47
C LEU A 41 -18.67 6.81 -0.78
N GLY A 42 -19.81 7.49 -0.59
CA GLY A 42 -19.86 8.87 -0.12
C GLY A 42 -19.27 9.88 -1.12
N TRP A 43 -19.30 9.57 -2.42
CA TRP A 43 -18.72 10.39 -3.50
C TRP A 43 -19.80 11.12 -4.31
N SER A 44 -19.37 12.14 -5.05
CA SER A 44 -20.23 12.71 -6.09
C SER A 44 -20.30 11.77 -7.31
N ARG A 45 -21.43 11.82 -8.02
CA ARG A 45 -21.62 11.05 -9.26
C ARG A 45 -20.52 11.33 -10.29
N SER A 46 -20.08 12.59 -10.41
CA SER A 46 -19.02 12.99 -11.33
C SER A 46 -17.65 12.45 -10.91
N ALA A 47 -17.38 12.36 -9.60
CA ALA A 47 -16.15 11.73 -9.12
C ALA A 47 -16.13 10.24 -9.45
N LEU A 48 -17.25 9.54 -9.23
CA LEU A 48 -17.39 8.14 -9.62
C LEU A 48 -17.23 7.95 -11.14
N ALA A 49 -17.87 8.81 -11.95
CA ALA A 49 -17.78 8.74 -13.40
C ALA A 49 -16.34 8.87 -13.91
N ARG A 50 -15.54 9.78 -13.32
CA ARG A 50 -14.12 9.90 -13.65
C ARG A 50 -13.33 8.68 -13.22
N ALA A 51 -13.56 8.18 -12.01
CA ALA A 51 -12.89 6.98 -11.49
C ALA A 51 -13.16 5.73 -12.35
N GLU A 52 -14.36 5.59 -12.92
CA GLU A 52 -14.69 4.49 -13.84
C GLU A 52 -13.95 4.55 -15.18
N VAL A 53 -13.51 5.73 -15.61
CA VAL A 53 -12.72 5.93 -16.83
C VAL A 53 -11.24 5.75 -16.53
N ASP A 54 -10.75 6.46 -15.52
CA ASP A 54 -9.38 6.37 -15.04
C ASP A 54 -9.31 6.85 -13.58
N ALA A 55 -8.93 5.94 -12.69
CA ALA A 55 -8.76 6.21 -11.27
C ALA A 55 -7.40 6.86 -10.91
N SER A 56 -6.52 7.13 -11.87
CA SER A 56 -5.17 7.65 -11.65
C SER A 56 -5.11 8.97 -10.87
N ALA A 57 -6.15 9.81 -10.98
CA ALA A 57 -6.25 11.09 -10.27
C ALA A 57 -6.81 10.97 -8.84
N LEU A 58 -7.22 9.77 -8.40
CA LEU A 58 -7.68 9.57 -7.03
C LEU A 58 -6.52 9.51 -6.05
N ALA A 59 -6.72 10.10 -4.88
CA ALA A 59 -5.81 9.89 -3.75
C ALA A 59 -5.81 8.40 -3.34
N LEU A 60 -4.66 7.90 -2.89
CA LEU A 60 -4.46 6.49 -2.56
C LEU A 60 -5.53 5.94 -1.59
N HIS A 61 -5.85 6.67 -0.53
CA HIS A 61 -6.89 6.26 0.44
C HIS A 61 -8.27 6.06 -0.22
N LYS A 62 -8.62 6.81 -1.26
CA LYS A 62 -9.87 6.61 -2.01
C LYS A 62 -9.83 5.35 -2.86
N ILE A 63 -8.66 5.04 -3.42
CA ILE A 63 -8.44 3.80 -4.15
C ILE A 63 -8.59 2.61 -3.21
N GLU A 64 -8.02 2.66 -2.01
CA GLU A 64 -8.15 1.61 -0.99
C GLU A 64 -9.61 1.36 -0.59
N VAL A 65 -10.37 2.42 -0.28
CA VAL A 65 -11.81 2.31 0.05
C VAL A 65 -12.60 1.68 -1.11
N LEU A 66 -12.34 2.13 -2.34
CA LEU A 66 -12.98 1.58 -3.53
C LEU A 66 -12.62 0.10 -3.72
N LEU A 67 -11.34 -0.26 -3.64
CA LEU A 67 -10.90 -1.63 -3.82
C LEU A 67 -11.53 -2.53 -2.75
N SER A 68 -11.53 -2.10 -1.48
CA SER A 68 -12.18 -2.82 -0.39
C SER A 68 -13.66 -3.06 -0.65
N LEU A 69 -14.40 -2.05 -1.14
CA LEU A 69 -15.81 -2.21 -1.51
C LEU A 69 -16.00 -3.30 -2.57
N THR A 70 -15.08 -3.36 -3.54
CA THR A 70 -15.12 -4.35 -4.63
C THR A 70 -14.51 -5.70 -4.27
N GLY A 71 -14.08 -5.92 -3.02
CA GLY A 71 -13.42 -7.16 -2.60
C GLY A 71 -11.97 -7.32 -3.09
N HIS A 72 -11.29 -6.22 -3.40
CA HIS A 72 -9.91 -6.17 -3.86
C HIS A 72 -9.02 -5.42 -2.85
N ARG A 73 -7.70 -5.59 -2.96
CA ARG A 73 -6.71 -4.79 -2.23
C ARG A 73 -5.61 -4.31 -3.16
N LEU A 74 -4.94 -3.22 -2.79
CA LEU A 74 -3.68 -2.83 -3.41
C LEU A 74 -2.55 -3.62 -2.75
N ALA A 75 -1.56 -4.02 -3.53
CA ALA A 75 -0.41 -4.79 -3.08
C ALA A 75 0.86 -4.27 -3.75
N ILE A 76 1.97 -4.25 -3.01
CA ILE A 76 3.29 -3.98 -3.58
C ILE A 76 3.90 -5.32 -3.99
N VAL A 77 4.22 -5.47 -5.27
CA VAL A 77 4.66 -6.73 -5.83
C VAL A 77 6.02 -6.52 -6.52
N PRO A 78 7.03 -7.36 -6.27
CA PRO A 78 8.32 -7.26 -6.95
C PRO A 78 8.15 -7.29 -8.47
N ASP A 79 8.83 -6.38 -9.16
CA ASP A 79 8.89 -6.38 -10.62
C ASP A 79 9.92 -7.41 -11.08
N THR A 80 9.48 -8.65 -11.28
CA THR A 80 10.29 -9.75 -11.80
C THR A 80 10.39 -9.76 -13.33
N GLY A 81 9.92 -8.70 -14.01
CA GLY A 81 9.87 -8.60 -15.46
C GLY A 81 8.72 -9.39 -16.10
N ALA A 82 8.48 -9.13 -17.40
CA ALA A 82 7.27 -9.55 -18.12
C ALA A 82 7.07 -11.08 -18.29
N THR A 83 8.08 -11.88 -18.01
CA THR A 83 8.05 -13.35 -18.20
C THR A 83 7.86 -14.14 -16.90
N ALA A 84 8.00 -13.50 -15.75
CA ALA A 84 7.75 -14.15 -14.46
C ALA A 84 6.38 -13.71 -13.94
N SER A 85 5.50 -14.68 -13.68
CA SER A 85 4.36 -14.42 -12.81
C SER A 85 4.94 -13.98 -11.47
N SER A 86 4.75 -12.72 -11.11
CA SER A 86 5.16 -12.25 -9.79
C SER A 86 4.42 -13.07 -8.74
N LEU A 87 5.14 -13.52 -7.71
CA LEU A 87 4.66 -14.49 -6.71
C LEU A 87 3.65 -13.90 -5.72
N GLY A 88 3.16 -12.68 -5.97
CA GLY A 88 2.35 -11.90 -5.04
C GLY A 88 3.19 -10.92 -4.23
N GLU A 89 2.56 -10.32 -3.23
CA GLU A 89 3.19 -9.43 -2.26
C GLU A 89 4.10 -10.22 -1.31
N ASP A 90 5.16 -9.57 -0.83
CA ASP A 90 5.98 -10.15 0.25
C ASP A 90 5.11 -10.36 1.50
N ASP A 91 5.40 -11.42 2.27
CA ASP A 91 4.72 -11.66 3.56
C ASP A 91 4.99 -10.48 4.51
N ASP A 92 3.98 -10.03 5.27
CA ASP A 92 4.13 -9.00 6.30
C ASP A 92 5.22 -9.37 7.33
N LEU A 93 5.48 -10.67 7.51
CA LEU A 93 6.57 -11.20 8.34
C LEU A 93 7.98 -10.85 7.83
N ALA A 94 8.12 -10.38 6.58
CA ALA A 94 9.38 -9.86 6.06
C ALA A 94 9.80 -8.54 6.73
N TRP A 95 8.85 -7.80 7.32
CA TRP A 95 9.12 -6.52 7.97
C TRP A 95 9.53 -6.73 9.43
N GLY A 96 10.76 -6.34 9.76
CA GLY A 96 11.30 -6.51 11.09
C GLY A 96 10.88 -5.41 12.08
N VAL A 97 11.25 -5.62 13.33
CA VAL A 97 11.18 -4.59 14.38
C VAL A 97 11.79 -3.24 13.96
N PRO A 98 12.96 -3.18 13.28
CA PRO A 98 13.54 -1.92 12.79
C PRO A 98 12.60 -1.13 11.89
N ASP A 99 11.89 -1.82 11.00
CA ASP A 99 11.06 -1.22 9.97
C ASP A 99 9.73 -0.72 10.55
N LEU A 100 9.11 -1.55 11.40
CA LEU A 100 7.77 -1.30 11.90
C LEU A 100 7.74 -0.35 13.09
N ILE A 101 8.52 -0.64 14.15
CA ILE A 101 8.30 -0.02 15.47
C ILE A 101 9.53 0.69 16.05
N ALA A 102 10.75 0.34 15.62
CA ALA A 102 11.94 0.95 16.19
C ALA A 102 12.07 2.41 15.74
N ARG A 103 12.25 3.31 16.70
CA ARG A 103 12.42 4.75 16.46
C ARG A 103 13.48 5.31 17.39
N ASP A 104 14.16 6.38 16.97
CA ASP A 104 15.05 7.13 17.85
C ASP A 104 14.26 7.99 18.86
N ALA A 105 14.97 8.68 19.76
CA ALA A 105 14.34 9.57 20.75
C ALA A 105 13.55 10.73 20.12
N GLY A 106 13.81 11.07 18.85
CA GLY A 106 13.08 12.08 18.08
C GLY A 106 11.93 11.51 17.25
N GLY A 107 11.61 10.21 17.39
CA GLY A 107 10.54 9.54 16.63
C GLY A 107 10.90 9.21 15.18
N ARG A 108 12.17 9.34 14.78
CA ARG A 108 12.63 9.04 13.41
C ARG A 108 12.93 7.56 13.25
N ARG A 109 12.89 7.09 12.00
CA ARG A 109 13.34 5.74 11.65
C ARG A 109 14.85 5.60 11.88
N LEU A 110 15.26 4.40 12.31
CA LEU A 110 16.67 4.06 12.46
C LEU A 110 17.33 3.87 11.08
N PRO A 111 18.66 4.02 10.96
CA PRO A 111 19.35 3.79 9.69
C PRO A 111 19.12 2.38 9.14
N ALA A 112 18.90 2.26 7.83
CA ALA A 112 18.48 1.01 7.19
C ALA A 112 19.47 -0.16 7.38
N ALA A 113 20.77 0.11 7.42
CA ALA A 113 21.80 -0.92 7.59
C ALA A 113 22.14 -1.21 9.07
N SER A 114 21.47 -0.55 10.02
CA SER A 114 21.85 -0.65 11.43
C SER A 114 21.36 -1.94 12.07
N THR A 115 22.17 -2.50 12.97
CA THR A 115 21.73 -3.59 13.85
C THR A 115 21.00 -2.98 15.03
N VAL A 116 19.74 -3.38 15.25
CA VAL A 116 18.86 -2.79 16.28
C VAL A 116 18.65 -3.76 17.43
N ARG A 117 18.74 -3.24 18.66
CA ARG A 117 18.45 -3.98 19.90
C ARG A 117 17.47 -3.21 20.78
N PHE A 118 16.51 -3.94 21.35
CA PHE A 118 15.64 -3.41 22.41
C PHE A 118 16.37 -3.35 23.76
N ARG A 119 16.23 -2.23 24.46
CA ARG A 119 16.60 -2.05 25.87
C ARG A 119 15.34 -2.05 26.73
N PRO A 120 15.10 -3.06 27.59
CA PRO A 120 14.03 -3.01 28.58
C PRO A 120 14.25 -1.86 29.57
N SER A 121 13.18 -1.43 30.25
CA SER A 121 13.22 -0.30 31.19
C SER A 121 14.26 -0.48 32.31
N THR A 122 14.54 -1.72 32.71
CA THR A 122 15.57 -2.08 33.69
C THR A 122 16.99 -1.73 33.25
N GLU A 123 17.28 -1.73 31.94
CA GLU A 123 18.59 -1.35 31.38
C GLU A 123 18.71 0.17 31.12
N ARG A 124 17.60 0.91 31.08
CA ARG A 124 17.59 2.35 30.75
C ARG A 124 17.99 3.25 31.92
N LEU A 125 17.76 2.78 33.15
CA LEU A 125 17.96 3.55 34.38
C LEU A 125 19.43 3.64 34.82
N VAL A 126 20.33 2.90 34.18
CA VAL A 126 21.74 2.82 34.59
C VAL A 126 22.52 4.09 34.21
N ASP A 127 22.00 4.95 33.32
CA ASP A 127 22.80 6.02 32.73
C ASP A 127 22.07 7.39 32.68
N GLY A 128 21.77 7.95 33.85
CA GLY A 128 21.07 9.24 34.02
C GLY A 128 21.86 10.49 33.59
N ARG A 129 23.01 10.33 32.91
CA ARG A 129 23.85 11.43 32.41
C ARG A 129 23.97 11.49 30.89
N SER A 130 23.35 10.56 30.15
CA SER A 130 23.52 10.43 28.69
C SER A 130 22.29 10.89 27.91
N ILE A 131 22.44 11.73 26.88
CA ILE A 131 21.33 12.11 25.97
C ILE A 131 20.81 10.84 25.26
N GLY A 132 19.49 10.61 25.26
CA GLY A 132 18.87 9.43 24.61
C GLY A 132 18.75 8.15 25.46
N HIS A 133 18.99 8.23 26.78
CA HIS A 133 18.82 7.13 27.74
C HIS A 133 17.37 6.60 27.85
N GLU A 134 16.38 7.42 27.50
CA GLU A 134 14.97 7.04 27.50
C GLU A 134 14.58 6.14 26.32
N SER A 135 15.39 6.12 25.26
CA SER A 135 15.04 5.38 24.04
C SER A 135 15.03 3.87 24.31
N PRO A 136 13.90 3.18 24.05
CA PRO A 136 13.83 1.72 24.07
C PRO A 136 14.77 1.06 23.08
N TRP A 137 15.32 1.77 22.10
CA TRP A 137 16.08 1.20 21.00
C TRP A 137 17.51 1.72 21.00
N VAL A 138 18.46 0.80 20.83
CA VAL A 138 19.88 1.07 20.52
C VAL A 138 20.17 0.51 19.15
N TRP A 139 21.03 1.19 18.40
CA TRP A 139 21.50 0.68 17.12
C TRP A 139 22.99 0.93 16.94
N THR A 140 23.62 0.09 16.14
CA THR A 140 25.01 0.24 15.72
C THR A 140 25.09 0.20 14.20
N HIS A 141 26.04 0.95 13.64
CA HIS A 141 26.38 0.79 12.22
C HIS A 141 27.14 -0.53 12.03
N PRO A 142 26.98 -1.19 10.87
CA PRO A 142 27.87 -2.28 10.51
C PRO A 142 29.30 -1.73 10.37
N GLU A 143 30.28 -2.49 10.84
CA GLU A 143 31.71 -2.19 10.68
C GLU A 143 32.14 -2.23 9.20
#